data_AF-A0A258SAN4-F1
#
_entry.id   AF-A0A258SAN4-F1
#
_cell.length_a   1.000
_cell.length_b   1.000
_cell.length_c   1.000
_cell.angle_alpha   90.00
_cell.angle_beta   90.00
_cell.angle_gamma   90.00
#
_symmetry.space_group_name_H-M   'P 1'
#
loop_
_entity.id
_entity.type
_entity.pdbx_description
1 polymer ?
#
loop_
_entity_poly.entity_id
_entity_poly.type
_entity_poly.pdbx_seq_one_letter_code
_entity_poly.pdbx_strand_id
1 'polypeptide(L)'
;MVHVKIWRFLRDKVGLHGLGLIASLVVIGFAAVVLYRMLHTLKFDQVVLALKEKDPRFVFAAFVLVACAYLTLTLYDFFALKTIGRTRIPYRVAAMAGFCSYSVGHNVGFTVFTGGSVRYRIYSAWGLTAVDVAKICFIAGLTFWLGNIAVLGLGILIHPEAATAVDQLPPLVNRLIGVTALIGLFGYMYWVSAA
;
A
#
# COMPACT_ATOMS: atom_id res chain seq x y z
N MET A 1 -30.16 -26.18 -8.84
CA MET A 1 -29.58 -27.16 -7.88
C MET A 1 -28.04 -27.20 -7.84
N VAL A 2 -27.31 -26.84 -8.90
CA VAL A 2 -25.83 -26.90 -8.95
C VAL A 2 -25.14 -25.85 -8.06
N HIS A 3 -25.67 -24.63 -7.98
CA HIS A 3 -25.08 -23.55 -7.16
C HIS A 3 -25.04 -23.85 -5.66
N VAL A 4 -26.05 -24.54 -5.11
CA VAL A 4 -26.14 -24.84 -3.68
C VAL A 4 -25.12 -25.90 -3.25
N LYS A 5 -24.78 -26.83 -4.16
CA LYS A 5 -23.77 -27.88 -3.90
C LYS A 5 -22.35 -27.31 -3.87
N ILE A 6 -22.03 -26.38 -4.76
CA ILE A 6 -20.72 -25.68 -4.80
C ILE A 6 -20.50 -24.88 -3.52
N TRP A 7 -21.54 -24.19 -3.03
CA TRP A 7 -21.45 -23.33 -1.86
C TRP A 7 -21.28 -24.12 -0.55
N ARG A 8 -21.93 -25.29 -0.42
CA ARG A 8 -21.71 -26.23 0.69
C ARG A 8 -20.33 -26.90 0.62
N PHE A 9 -19.88 -27.30 -0.57
CA PHE A 9 -18.57 -27.92 -0.74
C PHE A 9 -17.40 -26.98 -0.42
N LEU A 10 -17.51 -25.70 -0.82
CA LEU A 10 -16.54 -24.68 -0.44
C LEU A 10 -16.52 -24.46 1.07
N ARG A 11 -17.70 -24.38 1.72
CA ARG A 11 -17.79 -24.17 3.17
C ARG A 11 -17.20 -25.31 4.01
N ASP A 12 -17.43 -26.57 3.61
CA ASP A 12 -17.11 -27.73 4.45
C ASP A 12 -15.67 -28.27 4.26
N LYS A 13 -15.04 -28.02 3.09
CA LYS A 13 -13.65 -28.45 2.79
C LYS A 13 -12.64 -27.32 2.63
N VAL A 14 -13.10 -26.15 2.23
CA VAL A 14 -12.25 -25.00 1.88
C VAL A 14 -12.59 -23.89 2.88
N GLY A 15 -12.15 -24.04 4.13
CA GLY A 15 -12.26 -22.97 5.13
C GLY A 15 -11.78 -21.63 4.56
N LEU A 16 -12.14 -20.50 5.18
CA LEU A 16 -11.81 -19.12 4.69
C LEU A 16 -10.38 -18.95 4.12
N HIS A 17 -9.42 -19.70 4.66
CA HIS A 17 -8.02 -19.74 4.22
C HIS A 17 -7.84 -20.29 2.78
N GLY A 18 -8.59 -21.34 2.41
CA GLY A 18 -8.52 -21.93 1.06
C GLY A 18 -9.20 -21.06 0.00
N LEU A 19 -10.26 -20.32 0.36
CA LEU A 19 -10.86 -19.32 -0.52
C LEU A 19 -9.88 -18.17 -0.80
N GLY A 20 -9.18 -17.69 0.22
CA GLY A 20 -8.12 -16.69 0.07
C GLY A 20 -6.99 -17.18 -0.84
N LEU A 21 -6.53 -18.42 -0.65
CA LEU A 21 -5.49 -19.02 -1.49
C LEU A 21 -5.92 -19.11 -2.96
N ILE A 22 -7.13 -19.62 -3.22
CA ILE A 22 -7.67 -19.72 -4.58
C ILE A 22 -7.78 -18.33 -5.22
N ALA A 23 -8.29 -17.34 -4.48
CA ALA A 23 -8.37 -15.96 -4.98
C ALA A 23 -6.98 -15.40 -5.32
N SER A 24 -5.98 -15.58 -4.45
CA SER A 24 -4.60 -15.17 -4.71
C SER A 24 -4.02 -15.85 -5.95
N LEU A 25 -4.24 -17.17 -6.12
CA LEU A 25 -3.78 -17.90 -7.30
C LEU A 25 -4.43 -17.40 -8.59
N VAL A 26 -5.73 -17.08 -8.56
CA VAL A 26 -6.45 -16.49 -9.70
C VAL A 26 -5.87 -15.12 -10.05
N VAL A 27 -5.64 -14.25 -9.07
CA VAL A 27 -5.05 -12.91 -9.31
C VAL A 27 -3.64 -13.03 -9.87
N ILE A 28 -2.80 -13.91 -9.32
CA ILE A 28 -1.43 -14.15 -9.81
C ILE A 28 -1.45 -14.70 -11.23
N GLY A 29 -2.31 -15.69 -11.52
CA GLY A 29 -2.47 -16.26 -12.85
C GLY A 29 -2.92 -15.22 -13.87
N PHE A 30 -3.90 -14.40 -13.50
CA PHE A 30 -4.36 -13.29 -14.34
C PHE A 30 -3.25 -12.27 -14.61
N ALA A 31 -2.53 -11.82 -13.56
CA ALA A 31 -1.41 -10.90 -13.70
C ALA A 31 -0.29 -11.48 -14.58
N ALA A 32 0.04 -12.77 -14.42
CA ALA A 32 1.04 -13.45 -15.24
C ALA A 32 0.63 -13.52 -16.72
N VAL A 33 -0.65 -13.81 -17.02
CA VAL A 33 -1.16 -13.82 -18.39
C VAL A 33 -1.10 -12.42 -19.01
N VAL A 34 -1.51 -11.39 -18.27
CA VAL A 34 -1.44 -10.00 -18.73
C VAL A 34 0.00 -9.58 -19.00
N LEU A 35 0.91 -9.83 -18.05
CA LEU A 35 2.34 -9.56 -18.21
C LEU A 35 2.92 -10.30 -19.41
N TYR A 36 2.63 -11.59 -19.58
CA TYR A 36 3.09 -12.35 -20.73
C TYR A 36 2.60 -11.74 -22.04
N ARG A 37 1.31 -11.39 -22.14
CA ARG A 37 0.77 -10.73 -23.34
C ARG A 37 1.47 -9.40 -23.64
N MET A 38 1.80 -8.62 -22.62
CA MET A 38 2.50 -7.34 -22.79
C MET A 38 3.99 -7.49 -23.13
N LEU A 39 4.68 -8.51 -22.58
CA LEU A 39 6.14 -8.63 -22.65
C LEU A 39 6.63 -9.63 -23.69
N HIS A 40 5.81 -10.58 -24.18
CA HIS A 40 6.29 -11.66 -25.05
C HIS A 40 6.86 -11.18 -26.40
N THR A 41 6.53 -9.96 -26.82
CA THR A 41 7.06 -9.35 -28.05
C THR A 41 8.39 -8.63 -27.85
N LEU A 42 8.81 -8.41 -26.59
CA LEU A 42 10.04 -7.69 -26.25
C LEU A 42 11.23 -8.63 -26.26
N LYS A 43 12.29 -8.24 -26.98
CA LYS A 43 13.58 -8.95 -26.93
C LYS A 43 14.37 -8.51 -25.69
N PHE A 44 14.94 -9.46 -24.96
CA PHE A 44 15.74 -9.16 -23.76
C PHE A 44 16.88 -8.16 -24.03
N ASP A 45 17.54 -8.28 -25.19
CA ASP A 45 18.64 -7.39 -25.58
C ASP A 45 18.20 -5.92 -25.68
N GLN A 46 16.97 -5.67 -26.13
CA GLN A 46 16.42 -4.31 -26.22
C GLN A 46 16.21 -3.70 -24.84
N VAL A 47 15.82 -4.52 -23.85
CA VAL A 47 15.66 -4.06 -22.46
C VAL A 47 17.01 -3.69 -21.86
N VAL A 48 18.03 -4.53 -22.05
CA VAL A 48 19.38 -4.25 -21.53
C VAL A 48 19.99 -3.01 -22.20
N LEU A 49 19.77 -2.83 -23.50
CA LEU A 49 20.27 -1.67 -24.24
C LEU A 49 19.58 -0.39 -23.75
N ALA A 50 18.26 -0.40 -23.57
CA ALA A 50 17.52 0.73 -23.01
C ALA A 50 17.95 1.10 -21.58
N LEU A 51 18.28 0.10 -20.75
CA LEU A 51 18.82 0.34 -19.40
C LEU A 51 20.20 1.01 -19.45
N LYS A 52 21.07 0.61 -20.39
CA LYS A 52 22.39 1.21 -20.57
C LYS A 52 22.35 2.62 -21.16
N GLU A 53 21.35 2.90 -21.99
CA GLU A 53 21.15 4.21 -22.64
C GLU A 53 20.60 5.26 -21.66
N LYS A 54 20.00 4.84 -20.54
CA LYS A 54 19.40 5.76 -19.58
C LYS A 54 20.46 6.60 -18.87
N ASP A 55 20.29 7.93 -18.92
CA ASP A 55 21.18 8.87 -18.23
C ASP A 55 21.23 8.56 -16.71
N PRO A 56 22.44 8.30 -16.15
CA PRO A 56 22.63 8.03 -14.72
C PRO A 56 22.03 9.08 -13.79
N ARG A 57 21.87 10.33 -14.24
CA ARG A 57 21.24 11.42 -13.46
C ARG A 57 19.80 11.10 -13.10
N PHE A 58 19.03 10.48 -14.01
CA PHE A 58 17.66 10.08 -13.71
C PHE A 58 17.62 8.90 -12.74
N VAL A 59 18.59 7.98 -12.82
CA VAL A 59 18.70 6.87 -11.87
C VAL A 59 19.01 7.39 -10.47
N PHE A 60 19.92 8.35 -10.36
CA PHE A 60 20.23 9.00 -9.09
C PHE A 60 19.04 9.79 -8.54
N ALA A 61 18.33 10.55 -9.39
CA ALA A 61 17.12 11.27 -8.99
C ALA A 61 16.02 10.30 -8.50
N ALA A 62 15.81 9.18 -9.18
CA ALA A 62 14.89 8.13 -8.75
C ALA A 62 15.30 7.53 -7.40
N PHE A 63 16.59 7.27 -7.20
CA PHE A 63 17.12 6.80 -5.92
C PHE A 63 16.84 7.79 -4.78
N VAL A 64 17.08 9.08 -5.00
CA VAL A 64 16.79 10.13 -4.00
C VAL A 64 15.28 10.20 -3.70
N LEU A 65 14.42 10.10 -4.71
CA LEU A 65 12.97 10.07 -4.52
C LEU A 65 12.53 8.85 -3.68
N VAL A 66 13.10 7.68 -3.96
CA VAL A 66 12.84 6.47 -3.16
C VAL A 66 13.34 6.66 -1.72
N ALA A 67 14.53 7.23 -1.52
CA ALA A 67 15.04 7.52 -0.19
C ALA A 67 14.12 8.50 0.58
N CYS A 68 13.64 9.55 -0.08
CA CYS A 68 12.66 10.48 0.49
C CYS A 68 11.33 9.78 0.82
N ALA A 69 10.84 8.87 -0.03
CA ALA A 69 9.63 8.10 0.23
C ALA A 69 9.79 7.16 1.45
N TYR A 70 10.95 6.52 1.62
CA TYR A 70 11.21 5.72 2.81
C TYR A 70 11.39 6.59 4.05
N LEU A 71 11.99 7.78 3.92
CA LEU A 71 12.08 8.74 5.02
C LEU A 71 10.69 9.19 5.48
N THR A 72 9.77 9.51 4.56
CA THR A 72 8.40 9.84 4.96
C THR A 72 7.74 8.67 5.67
N LEU A 73 7.88 7.44 5.18
CA LEU A 73 7.38 6.24 5.86
C LEU A 73 7.90 6.09 7.31
N THR A 74 9.14 6.49 7.60
CA THR A 74 9.64 6.49 9.00
C THR A 74 8.96 7.54 9.89
N LEU A 75 8.53 8.66 9.33
CA LEU A 75 7.75 9.68 10.04
C LEU A 75 6.35 9.17 10.39
N TYR A 76 5.78 8.25 9.61
CA TYR A 76 4.46 7.65 9.91
C TYR A 76 4.51 6.84 11.19
N ASP A 77 5.52 5.99 11.35
CA ASP A 77 5.72 5.20 12.57
C ASP A 77 5.99 6.10 13.78
N PHE A 78 6.78 7.18 13.59
CA PHE A 78 7.03 8.15 14.64
C PHE A 78 5.77 8.93 15.05
N PHE A 79 4.95 9.34 14.09
CA PHE A 79 3.66 9.97 14.34
C PHE A 79 2.75 9.02 15.11
N ALA A 80 2.62 7.77 14.65
CA ALA A 80 1.79 6.77 15.30
C ALA A 80 2.20 6.51 16.75
N LEU A 81 3.50 6.43 17.05
CA LEU A 81 4.03 6.32 18.41
C LEU A 81 3.59 7.47 19.31
N LYS A 82 3.63 8.71 18.81
CA LYS A 82 3.14 9.87 19.55
C LYS A 82 1.64 9.80 19.77
N THR A 83 0.87 9.40 18.76
CA THR A 83 -0.59 9.28 18.84
C THR A 83 -1.03 8.24 19.89
N ILE A 84 -0.30 7.15 20.06
CA ILE A 84 -0.60 6.14 21.10
C ILE A 84 -0.01 6.49 22.49
N GLY A 85 0.54 7.70 22.66
CA GLY A 85 1.10 8.18 23.93
C GLY A 85 2.49 7.61 24.28
N ARG A 86 3.18 6.95 23.34
CA ARG A 86 4.52 6.37 23.56
C ARG A 86 5.63 7.33 23.14
N THR A 87 5.77 8.44 23.88
CA THR A 87 6.72 9.53 23.57
C THR A 87 8.17 9.26 23.98
N ARG A 88 8.43 8.22 24.78
CA ARG A 88 9.77 7.89 25.29
C ARG A 88 10.66 7.18 24.27
N ILE A 89 10.09 6.69 23.16
CA ILE A 89 10.86 5.98 22.13
C ILE A 89 11.57 7.00 21.23
N PRO A 90 12.90 6.92 21.08
CA PRO A 90 13.64 7.86 20.24
C PRO A 90 13.32 7.63 18.76
N TYR A 91 13.38 8.71 17.97
CA TYR A 91 13.11 8.66 16.53
C TYR A 91 13.92 7.60 15.77
N ARG A 92 15.18 7.37 16.17
CA ARG A 92 16.05 6.35 15.54
C ARG A 92 15.45 4.94 15.58
N VAL A 93 14.75 4.59 16.65
CA VAL A 93 14.09 3.29 16.79
C VAL A 93 12.85 3.22 15.91
N ALA A 94 12.07 4.31 15.87
CA ALA A 94 10.92 4.41 14.98
C ALA A 94 11.34 4.33 13.50
N ALA A 95 12.44 4.98 13.14
CA ALA A 95 12.99 4.96 11.80
C ALA A 95 13.48 3.57 11.41
N MET A 96 14.21 2.89 12.30
CA MET A 96 14.64 1.51 12.07
C MET A 96 13.43 0.55 11.95
N ALA A 97 12.45 0.66 12.86
CA ALA A 97 11.25 -0.17 12.85
C ALA A 97 10.44 0.01 11.56
N GLY A 98 10.16 1.26 11.20
CA GLY A 98 9.46 1.61 9.97
C GLY A 98 10.21 1.15 8.73
N PHE A 99 11.49 1.51 8.59
CA PHE A 99 12.30 1.15 7.43
C PHE A 99 12.36 -0.36 7.21
N CYS A 100 12.69 -1.14 8.25
CA CYS A 100 12.76 -2.60 8.14
C CYS A 100 11.39 -3.22 7.84
N SER A 101 10.34 -2.74 8.54
CA SER A 101 8.98 -3.23 8.34
C SER A 101 8.47 -2.97 6.92
N TYR A 102 8.63 -1.76 6.40
CA TYR A 102 8.18 -1.42 5.05
C TYR A 102 9.02 -2.09 3.97
N SER A 103 10.34 -2.22 4.18
CA SER A 103 11.21 -2.93 3.25
C SER A 103 10.80 -4.40 3.12
N VAL A 104 10.60 -5.10 4.25
CA VAL A 104 10.16 -6.50 4.24
C VAL A 104 8.73 -6.62 3.74
N GLY A 105 7.83 -5.76 4.23
CA GLY A 105 6.42 -5.79 3.90
C GLY A 105 6.15 -5.59 2.41
N HIS A 106 6.79 -4.61 1.76
CA HIS A 106 6.56 -4.33 0.34
C HIS A 106 7.15 -5.39 -0.59
N ASN A 107 8.16 -6.16 -0.17
CA ASN A 107 8.80 -7.17 -1.01
C ASN A 107 8.23 -8.57 -0.82
N VAL A 108 7.89 -8.96 0.42
CA VAL A 108 7.44 -10.32 0.74
C VAL A 108 5.91 -10.46 0.58
N GLY A 109 5.17 -9.35 0.61
CA GLY A 109 3.71 -9.38 0.65
C GLY A 109 3.18 -9.67 2.05
N PHE A 110 1.84 -9.75 2.19
CA PHE A 110 1.15 -9.87 3.49
C PHE A 110 1.67 -8.85 4.52
N THR A 111 1.82 -7.59 4.10
CA THR A 111 2.42 -6.46 4.82
C THR A 111 1.96 -6.34 6.27
N VAL A 112 0.68 -6.62 6.54
CA VAL A 112 0.09 -6.59 7.88
C VAL A 112 0.77 -7.59 8.82
N PHE A 113 1.08 -8.79 8.34
CA PHE A 113 1.72 -9.85 9.12
C PHE A 113 3.25 -9.77 9.05
N THR A 114 3.82 -9.64 7.86
CA THR A 114 5.28 -9.62 7.65
C THR A 114 5.91 -8.34 8.18
N GLY A 115 5.37 -7.16 7.82
CA GLY A 115 5.82 -5.88 8.38
C GLY A 115 5.46 -5.74 9.86
N GLY A 116 4.23 -6.13 10.24
CA GLY A 116 3.79 -6.08 11.64
C GLY A 116 4.64 -6.90 12.60
N SER A 117 5.09 -8.09 12.19
CA SER A 117 6.00 -8.93 13.00
C SER A 117 7.39 -8.31 13.17
N VAL A 118 7.93 -7.65 12.15
CA VAL A 118 9.21 -6.92 12.23
C VAL A 118 9.09 -5.75 13.20
N ARG A 119 8.02 -4.94 13.09
CA ARG A 119 7.74 -3.88 14.08
C ARG A 119 7.61 -4.44 15.48
N TYR A 120 6.90 -5.56 15.63
CA TYR A 120 6.71 -6.19 16.93
C TYR A 120 8.03 -6.60 17.56
N ARG A 121 8.93 -7.24 16.80
CA ARG A 121 10.24 -7.65 17.30
C ARG A 121 11.11 -6.46 17.74
N ILE A 122 11.05 -5.34 17.03
CA ILE A 122 11.84 -4.14 17.38
C ILE A 122 11.22 -3.41 18.57
N TYR A 123 9.91 -3.22 18.57
CA TYR A 123 9.21 -2.46 19.61
C TYR A 123 9.02 -3.25 20.92
N SER A 124 8.95 -4.58 20.89
CA SER A 124 8.89 -5.39 22.11
C SER A 124 10.13 -5.24 22.97
N ALA A 125 11.31 -5.04 22.37
CA ALA A 125 12.55 -4.71 23.07
C ALA A 125 12.48 -3.36 23.80
N TRP A 126 11.52 -2.50 23.43
CA TRP A 126 11.23 -1.21 24.06
C TRP A 126 9.97 -1.24 24.94
N GLY A 127 9.49 -2.43 25.29
CA GLY A 127 8.36 -2.63 26.21
C GLY A 127 6.98 -2.40 25.59
N LEU A 128 6.86 -2.35 24.25
CA LEU A 128 5.56 -2.26 23.59
C LEU A 128 4.89 -3.62 23.48
N THR A 129 3.59 -3.63 23.72
CA THR A 129 2.77 -4.84 23.59
C THR A 129 2.38 -5.09 22.14
N ALA A 130 1.91 -6.31 21.82
CA ALA A 130 1.38 -6.62 20.49
C ALA A 130 0.21 -5.70 20.11
N VAL A 131 -0.60 -5.29 21.10
CA VAL A 131 -1.71 -4.36 20.92
C VAL A 131 -1.22 -2.96 20.56
N ASP A 132 -0.14 -2.49 21.21
CA ASP A 132 0.47 -1.20 20.86
C ASP A 132 1.00 -1.19 19.42
N VAL A 133 1.62 -2.29 18.99
CA VAL A 133 2.10 -2.42 17.60
C VAL A 133 0.96 -2.53 16.61
N ALA A 134 -0.14 -3.21 16.95
CA ALA A 134 -1.34 -3.23 16.12
C ALA A 134 -1.92 -1.82 15.94
N LYS A 135 -1.97 -1.00 17.00
CA LYS A 135 -2.39 0.41 16.91
C LYS A 135 -1.45 1.22 16.01
N ILE A 136 -0.13 1.03 16.13
CA ILE A 136 0.85 1.69 15.25
C ILE A 136 0.61 1.32 13.79
N CYS A 137 0.47 0.02 13.48
CA CYS A 137 0.19 -0.45 12.12
C CYS A 137 -1.12 0.12 11.58
N PHE A 138 -2.17 0.18 12.41
CA PHE A 138 -3.46 0.73 12.02
C PHE A 138 -3.36 2.23 11.73
N ILE A 139 -2.76 3.02 12.62
CA ILE A 139 -2.60 4.47 12.43
C ILE A 139 -1.75 4.77 11.20
N ALA A 140 -0.62 4.07 11.03
CA ALA A 140 0.27 4.26 9.88
C ALA A 140 -0.40 3.85 8.55
N GLY A 141 -1.17 2.75 8.55
CA GLY A 141 -1.94 2.35 7.38
C GLY A 141 -3.07 3.33 7.05
N LEU A 142 -3.77 3.82 8.08
CA LEU A 142 -4.84 4.80 7.93
C LEU A 142 -4.31 6.12 7.36
N THR A 143 -3.22 6.67 7.92
CA THR A 143 -2.61 7.91 7.39
C THR A 143 -2.10 7.71 5.97
N PHE A 144 -1.61 6.52 5.62
CA PHE A 144 -1.16 6.23 4.25
C PHE A 144 -2.33 6.27 3.27
N TRP A 145 -3.45 5.65 3.62
CA TRP A 145 -4.65 5.68 2.79
C TRP A 145 -5.29 7.07 2.70
N LEU A 146 -5.32 7.83 3.79
CA LEU A 146 -5.78 9.23 3.76
C LEU A 146 -4.91 10.09 2.84
N GLY A 147 -3.59 9.90 2.88
CA GLY A 147 -2.66 10.54 1.94
C GLY A 147 -2.90 10.15 0.49
N ASN A 148 -3.15 8.86 0.22
CA ASN A 148 -3.52 8.39 -1.13
C ASN A 148 -4.83 8.99 -1.61
N ILE A 149 -5.85 9.05 -0.75
CA ILE A 149 -7.13 9.70 -1.07
C ILE A 149 -6.90 11.18 -1.41
N ALA A 150 -6.05 11.89 -0.66
CA ALA A 150 -5.72 13.28 -0.95
C ALA A 150 -5.05 13.43 -2.33
N VAL A 151 -3.98 12.66 -2.59
CA VAL A 151 -3.18 12.78 -3.82
C VAL A 151 -3.96 12.30 -5.04
N LEU A 152 -4.59 11.12 -4.97
CA LEU A 152 -5.40 10.58 -6.07
C LEU A 152 -6.65 11.41 -6.28
N GLY A 153 -7.34 11.82 -5.21
CA GLY A 153 -8.52 12.69 -5.30
C GLY A 153 -8.21 14.02 -5.98
N LEU A 154 -7.10 14.67 -5.60
CA LEU A 154 -6.64 15.89 -6.27
C LEU A 154 -6.19 15.62 -7.72
N GLY A 155 -5.44 14.55 -7.96
CA GLY A 155 -4.95 14.20 -9.29
C GLY A 155 -6.10 13.97 -10.28
N ILE A 156 -7.12 13.21 -9.88
CA ILE A 156 -8.32 12.94 -10.68
C ILE A 156 -9.15 14.23 -10.84
N LEU A 157 -9.22 15.09 -9.82
CA LEU A 157 -9.96 16.35 -9.90
C LEU A 157 -9.33 17.35 -10.89
N ILE A 158 -7.98 17.40 -10.95
CA ILE A 158 -7.23 18.32 -11.82
C ILE A 158 -7.13 17.76 -13.24
N HIS A 159 -6.84 16.46 -13.38
CA HIS A 159 -6.64 15.79 -14.67
C HIS A 159 -7.53 14.54 -14.78
N PRO A 160 -8.87 14.70 -14.92
CA PRO A 160 -9.80 13.57 -14.99
C PRO A 160 -9.57 12.69 -16.22
N GLU A 161 -9.05 13.25 -17.31
CA GLU A 161 -8.70 12.51 -18.53
C GLU A 161 -7.60 11.46 -18.30
N ALA A 162 -6.68 11.70 -17.36
CA ALA A 162 -5.64 10.74 -17.02
C ALA A 162 -6.23 9.50 -16.32
N ALA A 163 -7.30 9.67 -15.55
CA ALA A 163 -8.04 8.57 -14.93
C ALA A 163 -8.86 7.80 -15.99
N THR A 164 -9.52 8.53 -16.89
CA THR A 164 -10.29 7.97 -18.02
C THR A 164 -9.45 7.03 -18.89
N ALA A 165 -8.18 7.34 -19.11
CA ALA A 165 -7.27 6.48 -19.86
C ALA A 165 -7.05 5.09 -19.21
N VAL A 166 -7.30 4.97 -17.90
CA VAL A 166 -7.09 3.74 -17.11
C VAL A 166 -8.41 3.01 -16.86
N ASP A 167 -9.43 3.73 -16.37
CA ASP A 167 -10.70 3.14 -15.95
C ASP A 167 -11.78 3.13 -17.05
N GLN A 168 -11.53 3.83 -18.17
CA GLN A 168 -12.45 4.00 -19.30
C GLN A 168 -13.80 4.65 -18.91
N LEU A 169 -13.87 5.33 -17.76
CA LEU A 169 -15.05 6.06 -17.32
C LEU A 169 -15.08 7.48 -17.90
N PRO A 170 -16.26 8.08 -18.08
CA PRO A 170 -16.35 9.46 -18.52
C PRO A 170 -15.64 10.42 -17.55
N PRO A 171 -14.95 11.48 -18.04
CA PRO A 171 -14.22 12.42 -17.19
C PRO A 171 -15.07 13.06 -16.09
N LEU A 172 -16.37 13.26 -16.35
CA LEU A 172 -17.32 13.78 -15.37
C LEU A 172 -17.47 12.84 -14.16
N VAL A 173 -17.56 11.53 -14.40
CA VAL A 173 -17.69 10.51 -13.35
C VAL A 173 -16.41 10.49 -12.52
N ASN A 174 -15.25 10.53 -13.17
CA ASN A 174 -13.95 10.57 -12.50
C ASN A 174 -13.82 11.84 -11.64
N ARG A 175 -14.25 12.98 -12.16
CA ARG A 175 -14.26 14.23 -11.39
C ARG A 175 -15.16 14.15 -10.15
N LEU A 176 -16.36 13.56 -10.28
CA LEU A 176 -17.26 13.34 -9.14
C LEU A 176 -16.63 12.41 -8.10
N ILE A 177 -15.98 11.31 -8.51
CA ILE A 177 -15.25 10.42 -7.62
C ILE A 177 -14.17 11.19 -6.85
N GLY A 178 -13.37 12.01 -7.54
CA GLY A 178 -12.35 12.85 -6.91
C GLY A 178 -12.94 13.83 -5.90
N VAL A 179 -14.02 14.53 -6.25
CA VAL A 179 -14.72 15.46 -5.34
C VAL A 179 -15.26 14.73 -4.11
N THR A 180 -15.98 13.61 -4.29
CA THR A 180 -16.55 12.85 -3.18
C THR A 180 -15.47 12.30 -2.26
N ALA A 181 -14.36 11.82 -2.82
CA ALA A 181 -13.22 11.33 -2.04
C ALA A 181 -12.59 12.43 -1.18
N LEU A 182 -12.41 13.64 -1.74
CA LEU A 182 -11.89 14.79 -1.00
C LEU A 182 -12.87 15.32 0.06
N ILE A 183 -14.17 15.38 -0.24
CA ILE A 183 -15.19 15.75 0.75
C ILE A 183 -15.17 14.75 1.91
N GLY A 184 -15.11 13.45 1.63
CA GLY A 184 -14.99 12.42 2.66
C GLY A 184 -13.73 12.59 3.52
N LEU A 185 -12.59 12.90 2.90
CA LEU A 185 -11.34 13.19 3.60
C LEU A 185 -11.45 14.40 4.52
N PHE A 186 -11.93 15.54 4.01
CA PHE A 186 -12.08 16.76 4.82
C PHE A 186 -13.13 16.59 5.92
N GLY A 187 -14.23 15.89 5.64
CA GLY A 187 -15.26 15.56 6.64
C GLY A 187 -14.69 14.69 7.76
N TYR A 188 -13.89 13.68 7.43
CA TYR A 188 -13.19 12.87 8.42
C TYR A 188 -12.21 13.69 9.26
N MET A 189 -11.38 14.53 8.62
CA MET A 189 -10.43 15.39 9.34
C MET A 189 -11.14 16.37 10.28
N TYR A 190 -12.24 16.97 9.82
CA TYR A 190 -13.05 17.87 10.64
C TYR A 190 -13.63 17.13 11.86
N TRP A 191 -14.22 15.95 11.64
CA TRP A 191 -14.78 15.12 12.71
C TRP A 191 -13.73 14.75 13.75
N VAL A 192 -12.55 14.29 13.33
CA VAL A 192 -11.44 13.97 14.25
C VAL A 192 -10.93 15.21 14.98
N SER A 193 -10.92 16.38 14.35
CA SER A 193 -10.48 17.62 14.99
C SER A 193 -11.47 18.19 16.01
N ALA A 194 -12.75 17.81 15.89
CA ALA A 194 -13.82 18.26 16.76
C ALA A 194 -14.09 17.31 17.95
N ALA A 195 -13.46 16.12 17.94
CA ALA A 195 -13.56 15.10 18.98
C ALA A 195 -12.41 15.18 19.99
#